data_AF-A0A519L3B7-F1
#
_entry.id   AF-A0A519L3B7-F1
#
_cell.length_a   1.000
_cell.length_b   1.000
_cell.length_c   1.000
_cell.angle_alpha   90.00
_cell.angle_beta   90.00
_cell.angle_gamma   90.00
#
_symmetry.space_group_name_H-M   'P 1'
#
loop_
_entity.id
_entity.type
_entity.pdbx_description
1 polymer ?
#
loop_
_entity_poly.entity_id
_entity_poly.type
_entity_poly.pdbx_seq_one_letter_code
_entity_poly.pdbx_strand_id
1 'polypeptide(L)'
;IHKIIGEWGYEGLKLDGQHMNGVAPCHNPAHNHARPEESVEKLQDFWKMVYDTARKANPEAVVEFCPCGTSYAFHNLPYTNQVPASDPLSSWQVRLKGKSLKALMGRDAAYAGDHVELSDGGNDWASTVGIGAVISTKFTYPHEGRGPDANFLLTPEREAVWRKWAEIYSAKMLPKGQYLGELYDIGFDKPEAHAVQKDDRLYYAFYAPTWDGHVDLRGLGDGAYRLTDYFNGVDLGTATQSASRIPARFDKFLLIEATPVQA
;
A
#
# COMPACT_ATOMS: atom_id res chain seq x y z
N ILE A 1 0.93 -23.67 9.70
CA ILE A 1 2.11 -22.80 9.98
C ILE A 1 3.38 -23.63 10.15
N HIS A 2 3.49 -24.53 11.14
CA HIS A 2 4.69 -25.36 11.33
C HIS A 2 5.15 -26.08 10.05
N LYS A 3 4.23 -26.73 9.33
CA LYS A 3 4.55 -27.33 8.03
C LYS A 3 4.89 -26.28 6.98
N ILE A 4 3.95 -25.38 6.68
CA ILE A 4 4.07 -24.38 5.61
C ILE A 4 5.35 -23.54 5.73
N ILE A 5 5.59 -22.92 6.88
CA ILE A 5 6.75 -22.04 7.07
C ILE A 5 7.96 -22.85 7.55
N GLY A 6 7.78 -23.69 8.57
CA GLY A 6 8.90 -24.34 9.26
C GLY A 6 9.51 -25.54 8.52
N GLU A 7 8.72 -26.30 7.74
CA GLU A 7 9.20 -27.49 7.04
C GLU A 7 9.33 -27.25 5.52
N TRP A 8 8.34 -26.60 4.91
CA TRP A 8 8.28 -26.40 3.46
C TRP A 8 8.97 -25.11 3.01
N GLY A 9 9.31 -24.21 3.94
CA GLY A 9 10.10 -23.02 3.67
C GLY A 9 9.34 -21.87 2.99
N TYR A 10 8.00 -21.81 3.08
CA TYR A 10 7.26 -20.65 2.60
C TYR A 10 7.55 -19.41 3.47
N GLU A 11 7.72 -18.26 2.83
CA GLU A 11 8.14 -17.01 3.49
C GLU A 11 6.99 -16.22 4.11
N GLY A 12 5.74 -16.68 3.98
CA GLY A 12 4.61 -15.95 4.54
C GLY A 12 3.27 -16.62 4.38
N LEU A 13 2.26 -15.94 4.89
CA LEU A 13 0.85 -16.34 4.87
C LEU A 13 0.03 -15.15 4.36
N LYS A 14 -0.80 -15.40 3.36
CA LYS A 14 -1.97 -14.56 3.07
C LYS A 14 -3.19 -15.24 3.68
N LEU A 15 -3.78 -14.59 4.67
CA LEU A 15 -4.98 -15.05 5.36
C LEU A 15 -6.14 -14.24 4.81
N ASP A 16 -7.10 -14.92 4.18
CA ASP A 16 -8.18 -14.28 3.43
C ASP A 16 -9.54 -14.82 3.89
N GLY A 17 -10.48 -13.92 4.18
CA GLY A 17 -11.82 -14.32 4.62
C GLY A 17 -12.64 -13.22 5.30
N GLN A 18 -13.96 -13.25 5.07
CA GLN A 18 -14.92 -12.28 5.63
C GLN A 18 -15.03 -12.34 7.17
N HIS A 19 -14.84 -13.52 7.76
CA HIS A 19 -14.96 -13.73 9.21
C HIS A 19 -13.67 -13.46 9.99
N MET A 20 -12.67 -12.84 9.34
CA MET A 20 -11.42 -12.49 10.02
C MET A 20 -11.58 -11.34 11.01
N ASN A 21 -12.50 -10.42 10.72
CA ASN A 21 -12.76 -9.25 11.56
C ASN A 21 -13.66 -9.53 12.77
N GLY A 22 -14.36 -10.66 12.78
CA GLY A 22 -15.33 -10.95 13.82
C GLY A 22 -15.91 -12.34 13.70
N VAL A 23 -16.15 -12.93 14.86
CA VAL A 23 -16.90 -14.18 15.02
C VAL A 23 -18.17 -13.89 15.82
N ALA A 24 -19.15 -14.78 15.74
CA ALA A 24 -20.36 -14.68 16.57
C ALA A 24 -20.08 -15.10 18.03
N PRO A 25 -20.91 -14.66 18.99
CA PRO A 25 -20.91 -15.21 20.34
C PRO A 25 -21.05 -16.74 20.32
N CYS A 26 -20.26 -17.44 21.13
CA CYS A 26 -20.23 -18.90 21.15
C CYS A 26 -21.10 -19.47 22.27
N HIS A 27 -22.22 -20.10 21.89
CA HIS A 27 -23.13 -20.76 22.83
C HIS A 27 -22.85 -22.26 23.01
N ASN A 28 -21.74 -22.78 22.47
CA ASN A 28 -21.43 -24.21 22.58
C ASN A 28 -20.88 -24.52 23.99
N PRO A 29 -21.59 -25.30 24.82
CA PRO A 29 -21.13 -25.61 26.17
C PRO A 29 -19.80 -26.38 26.20
N ALA A 30 -19.43 -27.10 25.13
CA ALA A 30 -18.16 -27.82 25.06
C ALA A 30 -16.93 -26.91 25.04
N HIS A 31 -17.09 -25.63 24.66
CA HIS A 31 -15.99 -24.67 24.60
C HIS A 31 -15.74 -23.95 25.94
N ASN A 32 -16.60 -24.18 26.95
CA ASN A 32 -16.42 -23.73 28.34
C ASN A 32 -16.14 -22.23 28.51
N HIS A 33 -16.75 -21.37 27.68
CA HIS A 33 -16.70 -19.93 27.86
C HIS A 33 -17.46 -19.50 29.13
N ALA A 34 -16.95 -18.50 29.85
CA ALA A 34 -17.68 -17.90 30.97
C ALA A 34 -18.96 -17.20 30.51
N ARG A 35 -18.93 -16.65 29.29
CA ARG A 35 -20.06 -16.07 28.58
C ARG A 35 -19.83 -16.16 27.07
N PRO A 36 -20.89 -16.22 26.23
CA PRO A 36 -20.76 -16.38 24.79
C PRO A 36 -19.87 -15.35 24.10
N GLU A 37 -19.83 -14.11 24.61
CA GLU A 37 -19.09 -13.00 24.01
C GLU A 37 -17.57 -13.15 24.13
N GLU A 38 -17.07 -14.06 24.99
CA GLU A 38 -15.63 -14.32 25.07
C GLU A 38 -15.03 -14.76 23.73
N SER A 39 -15.81 -15.42 22.86
CA SER A 39 -15.33 -15.79 21.52
C SER A 39 -15.03 -14.56 20.66
N VAL A 40 -15.82 -13.50 20.82
CA VAL A 40 -15.65 -12.22 20.11
C VAL A 40 -14.47 -11.46 20.70
N GLU A 41 -14.44 -11.33 22.03
CA GLU A 41 -13.45 -10.54 22.78
C GLU A 41 -12.05 -11.15 22.78
N LYS A 42 -11.91 -12.45 22.47
CA LYS A 42 -10.63 -13.15 22.39
C LYS A 42 -10.19 -13.47 20.97
N LEU A 43 -10.90 -12.96 19.95
CA LEU A 43 -10.53 -13.22 18.55
C LEU A 43 -9.10 -12.74 18.24
N GLN A 44 -8.68 -11.60 18.80
CA GLN A 44 -7.32 -11.12 18.62
C GLN A 44 -6.26 -12.05 19.22
N ASP A 45 -6.58 -12.82 20.27
CA ASP A 45 -5.63 -13.78 20.87
C ASP A 45 -5.37 -14.94 19.92
N PHE A 46 -6.38 -15.35 19.15
CA PHE A 46 -6.22 -16.34 18.08
C PHE A 46 -5.28 -15.81 16.98
N TRP A 47 -5.47 -14.56 16.55
CA TRP A 47 -4.58 -13.95 15.57
C TRP A 47 -3.17 -13.74 16.08
N LYS A 48 -3.02 -13.37 17.36
CA LYS A 48 -1.72 -13.32 18.03
C LYS A 48 -1.01 -14.67 17.97
N MET A 49 -1.71 -15.76 18.31
CA MET A 49 -1.16 -17.11 18.24
C MET A 49 -0.66 -17.44 16.83
N VAL A 50 -1.45 -17.13 15.81
CA VAL A 50 -1.08 -17.32 14.39
C VAL A 50 0.18 -16.53 14.04
N TYR A 51 0.20 -15.24 14.38
CA TYR A 51 1.32 -14.33 14.13
C TYR A 51 2.60 -14.79 14.83
N ASP A 52 2.55 -14.99 16.15
CA ASP A 52 3.70 -15.43 16.95
C ASP A 52 4.24 -16.77 16.44
N THR A 53 3.37 -17.71 16.06
CA THR A 53 3.78 -19.00 15.52
C THR A 53 4.50 -18.85 14.19
N ALA A 54 4.01 -17.98 13.30
CA ALA A 54 4.66 -17.69 12.02
C ALA A 54 6.03 -17.03 12.21
N ARG A 55 6.09 -15.99 13.07
CA ARG A 55 7.32 -15.23 13.35
C ARG A 55 8.35 -16.03 14.13
N LYS A 56 7.93 -16.99 14.96
CA LYS A 56 8.83 -17.94 15.61
C LYS A 56 9.44 -18.93 14.62
N ALA A 57 8.65 -19.38 13.64
CA ALA A 57 9.14 -20.29 12.60
C ALA A 57 10.06 -19.59 11.60
N ASN A 58 9.76 -18.35 11.24
CA ASN A 58 10.60 -17.49 10.43
C ASN A 58 10.46 -16.03 10.91
N PRO A 59 11.52 -15.43 11.50
CA PRO A 59 11.51 -14.03 11.94
C PRO A 59 11.32 -13.00 10.82
N GLU A 60 11.34 -13.40 9.55
CA GLU A 60 11.04 -12.54 8.40
C GLU A 60 9.68 -12.88 7.76
N ALA A 61 8.91 -13.80 8.36
CA ALA A 61 7.62 -14.22 7.80
C ALA A 61 6.67 -13.03 7.59
N VAL A 62 6.15 -12.91 6.37
CA VAL A 62 5.05 -12.00 6.06
C VAL A 62 3.75 -12.64 6.51
N VAL A 63 2.97 -11.93 7.30
CA VAL A 63 1.62 -12.31 7.68
C VAL A 63 0.72 -11.22 7.15
N GLU A 64 0.10 -11.48 5.99
CA GLU A 64 -0.83 -10.58 5.31
C GLU A 64 -2.27 -10.94 5.68
N PHE A 65 -3.05 -9.96 6.10
CA PHE A 65 -4.47 -10.12 6.45
C PHE A 65 -5.37 -9.46 5.42
N CYS A 66 -6.25 -10.21 4.75
CA CYS A 66 -7.20 -9.69 3.77
C CYS A 66 -8.64 -10.00 4.21
N PRO A 67 -9.40 -9.04 4.74
CA PRO A 67 -10.77 -9.30 5.17
C PRO A 67 -11.79 -9.14 4.02
N CYS A 68 -11.47 -9.64 2.81
CA CYS A 68 -12.29 -9.63 1.59
C CYS A 68 -13.04 -8.30 1.32
N GLY A 69 -12.32 -7.19 1.27
CA GLY A 69 -12.88 -5.87 0.97
C GLY A 69 -13.37 -5.06 2.16
N THR A 70 -13.65 -5.72 3.30
CA THR A 70 -14.23 -5.06 4.48
C THR A 70 -13.21 -4.22 5.26
N SER A 71 -13.69 -3.37 6.18
CA SER A 71 -12.83 -2.58 7.07
C SER A 71 -12.11 -3.48 8.07
N TYR A 72 -10.83 -3.22 8.31
CA TYR A 72 -10.03 -3.98 9.26
C TYR A 72 -10.52 -3.79 10.71
N ALA A 73 -10.61 -4.89 11.45
CA ALA A 73 -10.80 -4.83 12.89
C ALA A 73 -9.53 -4.29 13.55
N PHE A 74 -9.64 -3.12 14.21
CA PHE A 74 -8.50 -2.44 14.85
C PHE A 74 -7.72 -3.35 15.81
N HIS A 75 -8.43 -4.18 16.58
CA HIS A 75 -7.85 -5.11 17.55
C HIS A 75 -6.98 -6.21 16.91
N ASN A 76 -7.14 -6.48 15.61
CA ASN A 76 -6.36 -7.49 14.89
C ASN A 76 -5.07 -6.91 14.28
N LEU A 77 -5.00 -5.59 14.08
CA LEU A 77 -3.87 -4.94 13.42
C LEU A 77 -2.50 -5.19 14.09
N PRO A 78 -2.38 -5.34 15.42
CA PRO A 78 -1.10 -5.68 16.06
C PRO A 78 -0.56 -7.07 15.69
N TYR A 79 -1.39 -7.95 15.12
CA TYR A 79 -1.06 -9.36 14.85
C TYR A 79 -1.02 -9.67 13.35
N THR A 80 -0.65 -8.66 12.57
CA THR A 80 -0.32 -8.73 11.15
C THR A 80 0.85 -7.78 10.88
N ASN A 81 1.68 -8.06 9.88
CA ASN A 81 2.74 -7.15 9.46
C ASN A 81 2.58 -6.65 8.02
N GLN A 82 1.52 -7.08 7.32
CA GLN A 82 1.14 -6.53 6.04
C GLN A 82 -0.39 -6.49 5.90
N VAL A 83 -0.90 -5.41 5.29
CA VAL A 83 -2.33 -5.25 5.01
C VAL A 83 -2.53 -4.79 3.56
N PRO A 84 -3.31 -5.49 2.72
CA PRO A 84 -3.63 -5.07 1.37
C PRO A 84 -4.75 -4.04 1.36
N ALA A 85 -4.89 -3.36 0.22
CA ALA A 85 -6.08 -2.59 -0.12
C ALA A 85 -7.34 -3.46 0.00
N SER A 86 -7.23 -4.78 -0.17
CA SER A 86 -8.31 -5.75 -0.01
C SER A 86 -9.43 -5.45 -0.99
N ASP A 87 -9.32 -6.07 -2.18
CA ASP A 87 -10.27 -5.99 -3.29
C ASP A 87 -10.67 -4.55 -3.67
N PRO A 88 -9.71 -3.65 -3.97
CA PRO A 88 -10.03 -2.29 -4.40
C PRO A 88 -10.72 -2.31 -5.76
N LEU A 89 -11.76 -1.49 -5.91
CA LEU A 89 -12.51 -1.28 -7.16
C LEU A 89 -12.12 0.03 -7.87
N SER A 90 -11.26 0.84 -7.25
CA SER A 90 -10.79 2.10 -7.84
C SER A 90 -9.41 2.49 -7.32
N SER A 91 -8.73 3.34 -8.08
CA SER A 91 -7.45 3.92 -7.68
C SER A 91 -7.54 4.73 -6.39
N TRP A 92 -8.65 5.41 -6.19
CA TRP A 92 -8.91 6.16 -4.97
C TRP A 92 -9.02 5.26 -3.74
N GLN A 93 -9.65 4.07 -3.86
CA GLN A 93 -9.72 3.13 -2.74
C GLN A 93 -8.33 2.63 -2.32
N VAL A 94 -7.43 2.39 -3.28
CA VAL A 94 -6.02 2.03 -2.98
C VAL A 94 -5.35 3.11 -2.13
N ARG A 95 -5.52 4.39 -2.49
CA ARG A 95 -4.87 5.51 -1.77
C ARG A 95 -5.54 5.83 -0.44
N LEU A 96 -6.87 5.85 -0.38
CA LEU A 96 -7.62 6.08 0.84
C LEU A 96 -7.32 5.01 1.90
N LYS A 97 -7.38 3.73 1.52
CA LYS A 97 -7.10 2.63 2.45
C LYS A 97 -5.63 2.67 2.89
N GLY A 98 -4.70 2.95 1.98
CA GLY A 98 -3.28 3.13 2.32
C GLY A 98 -3.06 4.24 3.35
N LYS A 99 -3.67 5.41 3.16
CA LYS A 99 -3.63 6.51 4.13
C LYS A 99 -4.19 6.10 5.49
N SER A 100 -5.36 5.46 5.49
CA SER A 100 -6.07 5.08 6.72
C SER A 100 -5.31 4.01 7.50
N LEU A 101 -4.77 3.00 6.82
CA LEU A 101 -4.04 1.90 7.46
C LEU A 101 -2.67 2.35 7.97
N LYS A 102 -1.94 3.18 7.22
CA LYS A 102 -0.69 3.78 7.72
C LYS A 102 -0.96 4.73 8.91
N ALA A 103 -2.11 5.40 8.97
CA ALA A 103 -2.49 6.17 10.15
C ALA A 103 -2.75 5.28 11.39
N LEU A 104 -3.32 4.09 11.20
CA LEU A 104 -3.64 3.15 12.30
C LEU A 104 -2.43 2.31 12.73
N MET A 105 -1.59 1.88 11.79
CA MET A 105 -0.51 0.92 12.01
C MET A 105 0.87 1.56 12.13
N GLY A 106 1.03 2.82 11.72
CA GLY A 106 2.31 3.51 11.67
C GLY A 106 2.68 3.99 10.26
N ARG A 107 3.42 5.08 10.20
CA ARG A 107 3.82 5.76 8.95
C ARG A 107 4.68 4.86 8.05
N ASP A 108 5.35 3.88 8.63
CA ASP A 108 6.19 2.86 8.01
C ASP A 108 5.49 1.50 7.83
N ALA A 109 4.19 1.40 8.14
CA ALA A 109 3.47 0.15 7.99
C ALA A 109 3.52 -0.35 6.54
N ALA A 110 3.80 -1.65 6.37
CA ALA A 110 3.77 -2.32 5.08
C ALA A 110 2.31 -2.48 4.63
N TYR A 111 1.89 -1.60 3.74
CA TYR A 111 0.59 -1.65 3.10
C TYR A 111 0.79 -2.14 1.67
N ALA A 112 0.03 -3.14 1.22
CA ALA A 112 0.03 -3.58 -0.17
C ALA A 112 -1.11 -2.89 -0.93
N GLY A 113 -0.83 -2.43 -2.15
CA GLY A 113 -1.86 -1.86 -3.02
C GLY A 113 -2.90 -2.87 -3.53
N ASP A 114 -2.72 -4.15 -3.18
CA ASP A 114 -3.39 -5.30 -3.78
C ASP A 114 -3.05 -5.42 -5.27
N HIS A 115 -3.71 -6.31 -5.98
CA HIS A 115 -3.44 -6.58 -7.37
C HIS A 115 -3.80 -5.37 -8.25
N VAL A 116 -2.84 -4.85 -9.02
CA VAL A 116 -3.04 -3.67 -9.91
C VAL A 116 -4.14 -3.86 -10.96
N GLU A 117 -4.52 -5.12 -11.23
CA GLU A 117 -5.56 -5.47 -12.19
C GLU A 117 -6.98 -5.23 -11.65
N LEU A 118 -7.14 -4.98 -10.35
CA LEU A 118 -8.46 -4.78 -9.71
C LEU A 118 -8.94 -3.31 -9.73
N SER A 119 -8.01 -2.36 -9.79
CA SER A 119 -8.30 -0.92 -9.76
C SER A 119 -8.40 -0.32 -11.18
N ASP A 120 -8.55 1.01 -11.25
CA ASP A 120 -8.95 1.69 -12.48
C ASP A 120 -8.04 1.36 -13.68
N GLY A 121 -8.67 0.88 -14.76
CA GLY A 121 -7.98 0.51 -15.99
C GLY A 121 -7.14 -0.77 -15.91
N GLY A 122 -7.17 -1.51 -14.80
CA GLY A 122 -6.43 -2.75 -14.61
C GLY A 122 -4.91 -2.60 -14.73
N ASN A 123 -4.39 -1.42 -14.44
CA ASN A 123 -2.99 -1.05 -14.62
C ASN A 123 -2.57 0.13 -13.71
N ASP A 124 -3.17 0.25 -12.53
CA ASP A 124 -2.96 1.38 -11.64
C ASP A 124 -1.80 1.14 -10.66
N TRP A 125 -0.60 1.22 -11.20
CA TRP A 125 0.64 1.16 -10.43
C TRP A 125 0.90 2.45 -9.66
N ALA A 126 0.50 3.60 -10.22
CA ALA A 126 0.82 4.91 -9.69
C ALA A 126 0.22 5.12 -8.30
N SER A 127 -1.00 4.65 -8.05
CA SER A 127 -1.64 4.74 -6.73
C SER A 127 -0.91 3.97 -5.65
N THR A 128 -0.34 2.81 -5.99
CA THR A 128 0.43 1.97 -5.07
C THR A 128 1.84 2.53 -4.85
N VAL A 129 2.56 2.81 -5.93
CA VAL A 129 3.94 3.31 -5.87
C VAL A 129 4.00 4.68 -5.20
N GLY A 130 3.13 5.62 -5.60
CA GLY A 130 3.21 7.01 -5.14
C GLY A 130 2.92 7.23 -3.66
N ILE A 131 2.24 6.29 -3.00
CA ILE A 131 1.98 6.35 -1.55
C ILE A 131 2.94 5.48 -0.73
N GLY A 132 3.96 4.89 -1.36
CA GLY A 132 4.91 3.99 -0.68
C GLY A 132 4.25 2.69 -0.22
N ALA A 133 3.43 2.09 -1.07
CA ALA A 133 2.81 0.78 -0.85
C ALA A 133 3.54 -0.33 -1.62
N VAL A 134 3.43 -1.56 -1.14
CA VAL A 134 3.96 -2.76 -1.79
C VAL A 134 3.12 -3.07 -3.02
N ILE A 135 3.79 -3.29 -4.15
CA ILE A 135 3.13 -3.66 -5.42
C ILE A 135 2.81 -5.15 -5.47
N SER A 136 1.70 -5.49 -6.11
CA SER A 136 1.27 -6.88 -6.34
C SER A 136 0.51 -6.99 -7.66
N THR A 137 0.58 -8.17 -8.26
CA THR A 137 -0.11 -8.54 -9.51
C THR A 137 -0.67 -9.95 -9.34
N LYS A 138 -1.79 -10.25 -10.00
CA LYS A 138 -2.37 -11.60 -10.09
C LYS A 138 -2.39 -12.13 -11.52
N PHE A 139 -1.37 -11.78 -12.28
CA PHE A 139 -1.31 -12.16 -13.68
C PHE A 139 -1.32 -13.66 -13.86
N THR A 140 -1.91 -14.09 -14.98
CA THR A 140 -1.84 -15.47 -15.43
C THR A 140 -0.72 -15.59 -16.44
N TYR A 141 0.10 -16.63 -16.30
CA TYR A 141 1.16 -16.90 -17.26
C TYR A 141 0.55 -17.16 -18.65
N PRO A 142 1.19 -16.70 -19.74
CA PRO A 142 0.71 -16.92 -21.09
C PRO A 142 0.32 -18.39 -21.32
N HIS A 143 -0.90 -18.60 -21.84
CA HIS A 143 -1.48 -19.91 -22.18
C HIS A 143 -2.03 -20.77 -21.04
N GLU A 144 -2.04 -20.29 -19.78
CA GLU A 144 -2.60 -21.04 -18.64
C GLU A 144 -3.94 -20.50 -18.10
N GLY A 145 -4.39 -19.32 -18.56
CA GLY A 145 -5.64 -18.71 -18.10
C GLY A 145 -6.88 -19.53 -18.50
N ARG A 146 -7.68 -19.97 -17.52
CA ARG A 146 -9.03 -20.52 -17.73
C ARG A 146 -10.07 -19.59 -17.10
N GLY A 147 -11.20 -19.37 -17.76
CA GLY A 147 -12.31 -18.58 -17.21
C GLY A 147 -12.01 -17.07 -17.12
N PRO A 148 -12.63 -16.34 -16.17
CA PRO A 148 -12.47 -14.88 -16.00
C PRO A 148 -11.02 -14.41 -15.85
N ASP A 149 -10.13 -15.31 -15.40
CA ASP A 149 -8.70 -15.04 -15.17
C ASP A 149 -7.87 -14.96 -16.48
N ALA A 150 -8.48 -15.31 -17.62
CA ALA A 150 -7.91 -15.01 -18.94
C ALA A 150 -7.72 -13.50 -19.18
N ASN A 151 -8.43 -12.65 -18.42
CA ASN A 151 -8.32 -11.18 -18.52
C ASN A 151 -6.99 -10.63 -17.94
N PHE A 152 -6.25 -11.41 -17.16
CA PHE A 152 -4.99 -11.00 -16.51
C PHE A 152 -3.74 -11.57 -17.17
N LEU A 153 -3.83 -11.97 -18.44
CA LEU A 153 -2.70 -12.48 -19.22
C LEU A 153 -1.53 -11.48 -19.25
N LEU A 154 -0.30 -11.95 -19.02
CA LEU A 154 0.91 -11.16 -19.22
C LEU A 154 1.25 -11.09 -20.72
N THR A 155 0.72 -10.09 -21.43
CA THR A 155 1.11 -9.82 -22.82
C THR A 155 2.45 -9.07 -22.89
N PRO A 156 3.17 -9.09 -24.03
CA PRO A 156 4.41 -8.32 -24.18
C PRO A 156 4.24 -6.82 -23.88
N GLU A 157 3.10 -6.24 -24.24
CA GLU A 157 2.79 -4.83 -23.97
C GLU A 157 2.61 -4.56 -22.48
N ARG A 158 1.91 -5.47 -21.76
CA ARG A 158 1.76 -5.38 -20.30
C ARG A 158 3.11 -5.56 -19.61
N GLU A 159 3.91 -6.53 -20.06
CA GLU A 159 5.24 -6.78 -19.50
C GLU A 159 6.14 -5.55 -19.58
N ALA A 160 6.15 -4.83 -20.71
CA ALA A 160 6.92 -3.60 -20.86
C ALA A 160 6.50 -2.51 -19.85
N VAL A 161 5.19 -2.34 -19.66
CA VAL A 161 4.64 -1.39 -18.67
C VAL A 161 5.00 -1.81 -17.24
N TRP A 162 4.86 -3.09 -16.91
CA TRP A 162 5.11 -3.61 -15.58
C TRP A 162 6.59 -3.57 -15.24
N ARG A 163 7.46 -3.86 -16.20
CA ARG A 163 8.90 -3.73 -16.07
C ARG A 163 9.30 -2.30 -15.70
N LYS A 164 8.76 -1.29 -16.41
CA LYS A 164 9.00 0.12 -16.06
C LYS A 164 8.59 0.42 -14.61
N TRP A 165 7.41 -0.03 -14.19
CA TRP A 165 6.93 0.21 -12.83
C TRP A 165 7.71 -0.56 -11.76
N ALA A 166 8.09 -1.81 -12.03
CA ALA A 166 8.92 -2.62 -11.14
C ALA A 166 10.33 -2.03 -10.99
N GLU A 167 10.90 -1.47 -12.06
CA GLU A 167 12.17 -0.75 -12.02
C GLU A 167 12.07 0.52 -11.15
N ILE A 168 11.02 1.33 -11.35
CA ILE A 168 10.76 2.51 -10.50
C ILE A 168 10.57 2.10 -9.04
N TYR A 169 9.73 1.09 -8.79
CA TYR A 169 9.46 0.58 -7.45
C TYR A 169 10.74 0.10 -6.76
N SER A 170 11.57 -0.66 -7.48
CA SER A 170 12.83 -1.19 -6.95
C SER A 170 13.86 -0.09 -6.70
N ALA A 171 13.97 0.87 -7.62
CA ALA A 171 14.93 1.98 -7.52
C ALA A 171 14.60 2.94 -6.37
N LYS A 172 13.30 3.20 -6.13
CA LYS A 172 12.87 4.13 -5.06
C LYS A 172 12.65 3.42 -3.72
N MET A 173 12.11 2.20 -3.75
CA MET A 173 11.76 1.38 -2.58
C MET A 173 11.01 2.18 -1.50
N LEU A 174 10.01 2.96 -1.94
CA LEU A 174 9.23 3.85 -1.07
C LEU A 174 8.50 3.15 0.09
N PRO A 175 8.16 1.84 0.04
CA PRO A 175 7.63 1.15 1.22
C PRO A 175 8.57 1.11 2.43
N LYS A 176 9.87 1.39 2.24
CA LYS A 176 10.83 1.56 3.35
C LYS A 176 10.91 3.00 3.88
N GLY A 177 10.15 3.93 3.28
CA GLY A 177 10.04 5.32 3.72
C GLY A 177 8.94 5.52 4.76
N GLN A 178 8.85 6.75 5.25
CA GLN A 178 7.84 7.23 6.18
C GLN A 178 6.76 7.97 5.40
N TYR A 179 5.52 7.48 5.45
CA TYR A 179 4.38 8.17 4.85
C TYR A 179 3.96 9.38 5.70
N LEU A 180 3.96 10.56 5.10
CA LEU A 180 3.67 11.83 5.76
C LEU A 180 2.19 12.20 5.60
N GLY A 181 1.32 11.38 6.19
CA GLY A 181 -0.14 11.48 6.05
C GLY A 181 -0.76 12.78 6.60
N GLU A 182 -0.02 13.53 7.40
CA GLU A 182 -0.40 14.82 7.98
C GLU A 182 -0.25 16.00 7.01
N LEU A 183 0.54 15.87 5.94
CA LEU A 183 0.85 17.01 5.07
C LEU A 183 -0.30 17.41 4.18
N TYR A 184 -1.13 16.45 3.79
CA TYR A 184 -2.24 16.67 2.87
C TYR A 184 -3.51 16.04 3.42
N ASP A 185 -4.63 16.74 3.32
CA ASP A 185 -5.95 16.25 3.63
C ASP A 185 -6.57 15.52 2.43
N ILE A 186 -7.33 14.45 2.67
CA ILE A 186 -7.90 13.65 1.58
C ILE A 186 -9.18 14.25 1.00
N GLY A 187 -9.92 15.06 1.77
CA GLY A 187 -11.14 15.71 1.35
C GLY A 187 -10.89 17.07 0.70
N PHE A 188 -10.01 17.88 1.30
CA PHE A 188 -9.89 19.31 0.98
C PHE A 188 -8.76 19.68 0.03
N ASP A 189 -7.64 18.95 0.02
CA ASP A 189 -6.53 19.27 -0.88
C ASP A 189 -6.84 18.81 -2.32
N LYS A 190 -6.60 19.71 -3.28
CA LYS A 190 -6.76 19.48 -4.72
C LYS A 190 -5.50 19.97 -5.46
N PRO A 191 -4.89 19.13 -6.33
CA PRO A 191 -5.26 17.74 -6.62
C PRO A 191 -5.02 16.85 -5.38
N GLU A 192 -5.56 15.62 -5.38
CA GLU A 192 -5.29 14.69 -4.28
C GLU A 192 -3.77 14.48 -4.17
N ALA A 193 -3.22 14.59 -2.98
CA ALA A 193 -1.78 14.67 -2.77
C ALA A 193 -1.32 13.76 -1.62
N HIS A 194 -0.15 13.15 -1.81
CA HIS A 194 0.50 12.29 -0.84
C HIS A 194 1.99 12.57 -0.82
N ALA A 195 2.63 12.29 0.32
CA ALA A 195 4.07 12.41 0.47
C ALA A 195 4.66 11.23 1.24
N VAL A 196 5.84 10.79 0.80
CA VAL A 196 6.69 9.82 1.49
C VAL A 196 8.06 10.46 1.67
N GLN A 197 8.56 10.46 2.89
CA GLN A 197 9.97 10.77 3.17
C GLN A 197 10.77 9.49 3.15
N LYS A 198 11.90 9.48 2.44
CA LYS A 198 12.84 8.37 2.50
C LYS A 198 14.25 8.94 2.40
N ASP A 199 15.09 8.57 3.35
CA ASP A 199 16.42 9.15 3.53
C ASP A 199 16.31 10.69 3.67
N ASP A 200 17.08 11.46 2.91
CA ASP A 200 17.03 12.93 2.88
C ASP A 200 16.05 13.48 1.82
N ARG A 201 15.27 12.62 1.18
CA ARG A 201 14.41 12.97 0.03
C ARG A 201 12.94 12.94 0.38
N LEU A 202 12.17 13.73 -0.35
CA LEU A 202 10.71 13.74 -0.30
C LEU A 202 10.15 13.30 -1.65
N TYR A 203 9.18 12.40 -1.61
CA TYR A 203 8.49 11.87 -2.78
C TYR A 203 7.03 12.29 -2.70
N TYR A 204 6.60 13.08 -3.67
CA TYR A 204 5.23 13.57 -3.77
C TYR A 204 4.48 12.83 -4.87
N ALA A 205 3.23 12.53 -4.62
CA ALA A 205 2.33 11.96 -5.61
C ALA A 205 1.04 12.77 -5.66
N PHE A 206 0.73 13.31 -6.84
CA PHE A 206 -0.46 14.08 -7.12
C PHE A 206 -1.37 13.31 -8.07
N TYR A 207 -2.68 13.35 -7.83
CA TYR A 207 -3.68 12.60 -8.60
C TYR A 207 -4.89 13.46 -8.95
N ALA A 208 -5.28 13.43 -10.22
CA ALA A 208 -6.47 14.08 -10.77
C ALA A 208 -6.76 13.50 -12.16
N PRO A 209 -8.01 13.41 -12.64
CA PRO A 209 -8.30 13.00 -14.01
C PRO A 209 -7.48 13.80 -15.03
N THR A 210 -7.47 15.12 -14.87
CA THR A 210 -6.60 16.09 -15.54
C THR A 210 -6.27 17.22 -14.55
N TRP A 211 -5.10 17.83 -14.70
CA TRP A 211 -4.68 18.99 -13.91
C TRP A 211 -3.90 19.98 -14.77
N ASP A 212 -4.23 21.27 -14.63
CA ASP A 212 -3.46 22.39 -15.18
C ASP A 212 -3.55 23.53 -14.17
N GLY A 213 -2.50 23.70 -13.36
CA GLY A 213 -2.54 24.61 -12.22
C GLY A 213 -1.28 24.53 -11.38
N HIS A 214 -1.40 24.84 -10.08
CA HIS A 214 -0.29 24.73 -9.15
C HIS A 214 -0.45 23.53 -8.22
N VAL A 215 0.67 22.99 -7.75
CA VAL A 215 0.72 22.02 -6.65
C VAL A 215 1.63 22.54 -5.54
N ASP A 216 1.29 22.21 -4.29
CA ASP A 216 2.05 22.64 -3.11
C ASP A 216 2.93 21.49 -2.62
N LEU A 217 4.24 21.68 -2.56
CA LEU A 217 5.23 20.73 -2.04
C LEU A 217 5.43 20.95 -0.53
N ARG A 218 4.50 20.46 0.28
CA ARG A 218 4.51 20.64 1.74
C ARG A 218 5.61 19.79 2.39
N GLY A 219 6.12 20.23 3.53
CA GLY A 219 7.14 19.48 4.28
C GLY A 219 8.58 19.60 3.78
N LEU A 220 8.87 20.45 2.78
CA LEU A 220 10.25 20.80 2.43
C LEU A 220 10.94 21.45 3.64
N GLY A 221 12.17 21.03 3.91
CA GLY A 221 13.03 21.61 4.94
C GLY A 221 13.79 22.84 4.45
N ASP A 222 14.82 23.22 5.20
CA ASP A 222 15.72 24.31 4.85
C ASP A 222 16.53 24.00 3.58
N GLY A 223 16.80 25.04 2.79
CA GLY A 223 17.59 24.94 1.56
C GLY A 223 16.75 24.75 0.29
N ALA A 224 17.44 24.44 -0.79
CA ALA A 224 16.83 24.19 -2.10
C ALA A 224 16.75 22.70 -2.38
N TYR A 225 15.70 22.29 -3.09
CA TYR A 225 15.49 20.92 -3.54
C TYR A 225 15.41 20.92 -5.07
N ARG A 226 16.13 20.01 -5.72
CA ARG A 226 15.93 19.70 -7.13
C ARG A 226 14.72 18.78 -7.27
N LEU A 227 13.83 19.11 -8.19
CA LEU A 227 12.59 18.41 -8.43
C LEU A 227 12.68 17.60 -9.71
N THR A 228 12.25 16.33 -9.66
CA THR A 228 12.25 15.46 -10.84
C THR A 228 10.95 14.69 -10.90
N ASP A 229 10.26 14.73 -12.05
CA ASP A 229 9.24 13.73 -12.37
C ASP A 229 9.94 12.40 -12.57
N TYR A 230 9.92 11.53 -11.57
CA TYR A 230 10.68 10.28 -11.62
C TYR A 230 10.01 9.18 -12.44
N PHE A 231 8.78 9.39 -12.92
CA PHE A 231 8.13 8.48 -13.87
C PHE A 231 8.52 8.81 -15.32
N ASN A 232 8.67 10.09 -15.65
CA ASN A 232 9.03 10.55 -16.99
C ASN A 232 10.51 10.93 -17.14
N GLY A 233 11.26 11.06 -16.04
CA GLY A 233 12.66 11.48 -16.03
C GLY A 233 12.84 12.96 -16.38
N VAL A 234 11.86 13.81 -16.04
CA VAL A 234 11.83 15.23 -16.41
C VAL A 234 12.27 16.10 -15.22
N ASP A 235 13.19 17.03 -15.46
CA ASP A 235 13.55 18.07 -14.47
C ASP A 235 12.42 19.10 -14.36
N LEU A 236 11.94 19.31 -13.14
CA LEU A 236 10.86 20.26 -12.81
C LEU A 236 11.41 21.56 -12.19
N GLY A 237 12.74 21.70 -12.13
CA GLY A 237 13.43 22.85 -11.56
C GLY A 237 13.72 22.67 -10.07
N THR A 238 13.63 23.77 -9.32
CA THR A 238 13.95 23.79 -7.89
C THR A 238 12.85 24.41 -7.05
N ALA A 239 12.67 23.93 -5.83
CA ALA A 239 11.81 24.54 -4.84
C ALA A 239 12.54 24.75 -3.50
N THR A 240 12.03 25.67 -2.70
CA THR A 240 12.46 25.89 -1.32
C THR A 240 11.23 25.87 -0.42
N GLN A 241 11.41 25.85 0.90
CA GLN A 241 10.30 25.96 1.84
C GLN A 241 9.41 27.20 1.58
N SER A 242 10.02 28.36 1.28
CA SER A 242 9.31 29.62 1.01
C SER A 242 8.75 29.73 -0.41
N ALA A 243 9.19 28.88 -1.33
CA ALA A 243 8.77 28.83 -2.73
C ALA A 243 8.45 27.37 -3.12
N SER A 244 7.52 26.76 -2.35
CA SER A 244 7.15 25.35 -2.46
C SER A 244 5.96 25.10 -3.40
N ARG A 245 5.36 26.15 -3.93
CA ARG A 245 4.24 26.08 -4.86
C ARG A 245 4.74 26.18 -6.30
N ILE A 246 4.53 25.14 -7.09
CA ILE A 246 5.03 25.06 -8.48
C ILE A 246 3.89 24.90 -9.48
N PRO A 247 4.04 25.40 -10.71
CA PRO A 247 3.12 25.06 -11.79
C PRO A 247 3.27 23.59 -12.18
N ALA A 248 2.17 22.92 -12.49
CA ALA A 248 2.14 21.53 -12.91
C ALA A 248 0.97 21.28 -13.87
N ARG A 249 1.21 20.44 -14.87
CA ARG A 249 0.20 19.95 -15.80
C ARG A 249 0.40 18.46 -16.01
N PHE A 250 -0.65 17.67 -15.79
CA PHE A 250 -0.58 16.22 -15.92
C PHE A 250 -1.97 15.59 -16.13
N ASP A 251 -1.96 14.37 -16.65
CA ASP A 251 -3.13 13.50 -16.75
C ASP A 251 -2.95 12.33 -15.78
N LYS A 252 -4.00 12.02 -14.99
CA LYS A 252 -4.04 10.97 -13.96
C LYS A 252 -3.12 11.18 -12.76
N PHE A 253 -1.81 11.35 -12.98
CA PHE A 253 -0.85 11.50 -11.88
C PHE A 253 0.38 12.32 -12.25
N LEU A 254 1.05 12.86 -11.22
CA LEU A 254 2.40 13.40 -11.27
C LEU A 254 3.18 12.89 -10.07
N LEU A 255 4.38 12.35 -10.30
CA LEU A 255 5.22 11.71 -9.30
C LEU A 255 6.56 12.45 -9.18
N ILE A 256 6.74 13.22 -8.11
CA ILE A 256 7.89 14.12 -7.94
C ILE A 256 8.84 13.58 -6.89
N GLU A 257 10.12 13.53 -7.20
CA GLU A 257 11.21 13.37 -6.24
C GLU A 257 11.85 14.73 -5.99
N ALA A 258 11.88 15.14 -4.73
CA ALA A 258 12.57 16.33 -4.25
C ALA A 258 13.86 15.88 -3.53
N THR A 259 15.00 16.20 -4.15
CA THR A 259 16.34 15.88 -3.61
C THR A 259 17.00 17.16 -3.10
N PRO A 260 17.49 17.23 -1.85
CA PRO A 260 18.24 18.38 -1.37
C PRO A 260 19.40 18.72 -2.30
N VAL A 261 19.57 20.00 -2.62
CA VAL A 261 20.76 20.52 -3.30
C VAL A 261 21.81 20.70 -2.21
N GLN A 262 22.86 19.87 -2.23
CA GLN A 262 24.00 20.06 -1.33
C GLN A 262 24.61 21.46 -1.57
N ALA A 263 24.87 22.17 -0.47
CA ALA A 263 25.55 23.46 -0.47
C ALA A 263 27.02 23.32 -0.90
#